data_AF-A0A955XRL5-F1
#
_entry.id   AF-A0A955XRL5-F1
#
_cell.length_a   1.000
_cell.length_b   1.000
_cell.length_c   1.000
_cell.angle_alpha   90.00
_cell.angle_beta   90.00
_cell.angle_gamma   90.00
#
_symmetry.space_group_name_H-M   'P 1'
#
loop_
_entity.id
_entity.type
_entity.pdbx_description
1 polymer ?
#
loop_
_entity_poly.entity_id
_entity_poly.type
_entity_poly.pdbx_seq_one_letter_code
_entity_poly.pdbx_strand_id
1 'polypeptide(L)'
;MDAAYNRLDPAALTLYAELLGQLLAAQGEAAAAPAPGTLVSKQVKGSTYWYVQYAALGARRQVYLGPDSPDLRAQMAALEATWADLREDAEARGTLVSMLLAAGLPAPDGAALRVLEVLAQRGVFRAGGVLVGSHAFAAYGPMLGVQWSAAWQTADVDIASAPDIRIAVEADADLPAALVEANPRFLP
;
A
#
# COMPACT_ATOMS: atom_id res chain seq x y z
N MET A 1 35.07 17.89 2.66
CA MET A 1 33.73 17.70 2.09
C MET A 1 33.29 16.33 2.52
N ASP A 2 32.24 16.24 3.34
CA ASP A 2 31.64 14.95 3.67
C ASP A 2 31.09 14.32 2.40
N ALA A 3 31.18 13.00 2.28
CA ALA A 3 30.68 12.29 1.11
C ALA A 3 29.15 12.48 1.00
N ALA A 4 28.63 12.76 -0.19
CA ALA A 4 27.20 12.97 -0.42
C ALA A 4 26.35 11.71 -0.18
N TYR A 5 26.99 10.55 -0.20
CA TYR A 5 26.38 9.25 0.07
C TYR A 5 27.41 8.27 0.67
N ASN A 6 26.91 7.23 1.32
CA ASN A 6 27.67 6.06 1.75
C ASN A 6 27.21 4.84 0.96
N ARG A 7 28.09 3.85 0.76
CA ARG A 7 27.69 2.56 0.18
C ARG A 7 26.86 1.79 1.19
N LEU A 8 25.78 1.16 0.72
CA LEU A 8 25.04 0.21 1.54
C LEU A 8 25.86 -1.04 1.78
N ASP A 9 25.68 -1.63 2.96
CA ASP A 9 26.24 -2.93 3.29
C ASP A 9 25.69 -4.00 2.31
N PRO A 10 26.52 -4.97 1.86
CA PRO A 10 26.09 -6.04 0.97
C PRO A 10 24.87 -6.84 1.48
N ALA A 11 24.75 -7.04 2.79
CA ALA A 11 23.58 -7.69 3.38
C ALA A 11 22.31 -6.85 3.21
N ALA A 12 22.40 -5.53 3.43
CA ALA A 12 21.28 -4.61 3.21
C ALA A 12 20.85 -4.56 1.73
N LEU A 13 21.80 -4.62 0.80
CA LEU A 13 21.52 -4.74 -0.63
C LEU A 13 20.76 -6.02 -0.97
N THR A 14 21.11 -7.13 -0.33
CA THR A 14 20.45 -8.43 -0.55
C THR A 14 19.03 -8.41 -0.01
N LEU A 15 18.83 -7.87 1.19
CA LEU A 15 17.50 -7.67 1.77
C LEU A 15 16.62 -6.76 0.91
N TYR A 16 17.20 -5.70 0.35
CA TYR A 16 16.50 -4.80 -0.55
C TYR A 16 16.07 -5.50 -1.84
N ALA A 17 16.96 -6.28 -2.46
CA ALA A 17 16.66 -7.03 -3.68
C ALA A 17 15.54 -8.06 -3.44
N GLU A 18 15.57 -8.76 -2.30
CA GLU A 18 14.53 -9.69 -1.88
C GLU A 18 13.17 -8.97 -1.71
N LEU A 19 13.15 -7.87 -0.95
CA LEU A 19 11.94 -7.08 -0.75
C LEU A 19 11.37 -6.57 -2.09
N LEU A 20 12.23 -6.07 -2.98
CA LEU A 20 11.82 -5.60 -4.30
C LEU A 20 11.20 -6.75 -5.13
N GLY A 21 11.81 -7.93 -5.12
CA GLY A 21 11.27 -9.13 -5.78
C GLY A 21 9.88 -9.50 -5.26
N GLN A 22 9.71 -9.54 -3.94
CA GLN A 22 8.42 -9.85 -3.30
C GLN A 22 7.36 -8.79 -3.59
N LEU A 23 7.72 -7.50 -3.63
CA LEU A 23 6.79 -6.41 -3.95
C LEU A 23 6.33 -6.48 -5.42
N LEU A 24 7.24 -6.80 -6.35
CA LEU A 24 6.89 -6.94 -7.77
C LEU A 24 5.96 -8.13 -8.01
N ALA A 25 6.19 -9.26 -7.33
CA ALA A 25 5.28 -10.41 -7.38
C ALA A 25 3.90 -10.05 -6.82
N ALA A 26 3.85 -9.44 -5.63
CA ALA A 26 2.61 -9.05 -4.97
C ALA A 26 1.78 -8.03 -5.77
N GLN A 27 2.41 -7.13 -6.52
CA GLN A 27 1.69 -6.21 -7.41
C GLN A 27 0.91 -6.93 -8.53
N GLY A 28 1.45 -8.04 -9.05
CA GLY A 28 0.75 -8.86 -10.04
C GLY A 28 -0.50 -9.54 -9.46
N GLU A 29 -0.40 -10.02 -8.23
CA GLU A 29 -1.48 -10.75 -7.55
C GLU A 29 -2.58 -9.83 -7.01
N ALA A 30 -2.22 -8.64 -6.51
CA ALA A 30 -3.17 -7.67 -5.98
C ALA A 30 -4.19 -7.15 -7.02
N ALA A 31 -3.90 -7.29 -8.31
CA ALA A 31 -4.86 -6.98 -9.37
C ALA A 31 -6.01 -8.00 -9.47
N ALA A 32 -5.86 -9.20 -8.88
CA ALA A 32 -6.77 -10.33 -9.03
C ALA A 32 -7.58 -10.67 -7.77
N ALA A 33 -7.21 -10.16 -6.60
CA ALA A 33 -7.82 -10.53 -5.31
C ALA A 33 -8.42 -9.32 -4.55
N PRO A 34 -9.59 -9.48 -3.89
CA PRO A 34 -10.14 -8.45 -3.02
C PRO A 34 -9.25 -8.25 -1.78
N ALA A 35 -9.14 -7.00 -1.32
CA ALA A 35 -8.33 -6.63 -0.15
C ALA A 35 -8.66 -7.51 1.07
N PRO A 36 -7.63 -7.96 1.84
CA PRO A 36 -7.84 -8.74 3.05
C PRO A 36 -8.78 -8.04 4.04
N GLY A 37 -9.78 -8.78 4.51
CA GLY A 37 -10.77 -8.29 5.46
C GLY A 37 -11.11 -9.31 6.55
N THR A 38 -12.13 -9.00 7.33
CA THR A 38 -12.71 -9.89 8.34
C THR A 38 -14.15 -10.19 7.96
N LEU A 39 -14.53 -11.46 7.97
CA LEU A 39 -15.93 -11.84 7.80
C LEU A 39 -16.70 -11.56 9.09
N VAL A 40 -17.78 -10.80 8.97
CA VAL A 40 -18.66 -10.47 10.09
C VAL A 40 -20.11 -10.76 9.70
N SER A 41 -20.91 -11.20 10.67
CA SER A 41 -22.32 -11.48 10.46
C SER A 41 -23.23 -10.54 11.26
N LYS A 42 -24.44 -10.34 10.76
CA LYS A 42 -25.52 -9.62 11.44
C LYS A 42 -26.80 -10.45 11.37
N GLN A 43 -27.51 -10.53 12.49
CA GLN A 43 -28.85 -11.09 12.49
C GLN A 43 -29.89 -10.00 12.28
N VAL A 44 -30.78 -10.21 11.30
CA VAL A 44 -31.88 -9.30 10.99
C VAL A 44 -33.14 -10.14 10.79
N LYS A 45 -34.18 -9.90 11.61
CA LYS A 45 -35.49 -10.59 11.53
C LYS A 45 -35.39 -12.13 11.49
N GLY A 46 -34.43 -12.71 12.22
CA GLY A 46 -34.23 -14.16 12.30
C GLY A 46 -33.39 -14.77 11.16
N SER A 47 -32.87 -13.96 10.24
CA SER A 47 -31.93 -14.39 9.19
C SER A 47 -30.54 -13.83 9.45
N THR A 48 -29.51 -14.63 9.16
CA THR A 48 -28.10 -14.24 9.26
C THR A 48 -27.62 -13.69 7.93
N TYR A 49 -26.90 -12.58 7.97
CA TYR A 49 -26.36 -11.88 6.82
C TYR A 49 -24.86 -11.65 7.00
N TRP A 50 -24.08 -11.91 5.96
CA TRP A 50 -22.63 -11.82 5.98
C TRP A 50 -22.11 -10.57 5.29
N TYR A 51 -20.99 -10.08 5.79
CA TYR A 51 -20.29 -8.90 5.32
C TYR A 51 -18.79 -9.12 5.37
N VAL A 52 -18.05 -8.54 4.43
CA VAL A 52 -16.61 -8.31 4.56
C VAL A 52 -16.41 -6.97 5.22
N GLN A 53 -15.68 -6.94 6.33
CA GLN A 53 -15.27 -5.73 7.02
C GLN A 53 -13.77 -5.50 6.80
N TYR A 54 -13.39 -4.31 6.35
CA TYR A 54 -11.98 -3.94 6.16
C TYR A 54 -11.76 -2.46 6.48
N ALA A 55 -10.51 -2.10 6.74
CA ALA A 55 -10.10 -0.70 6.85
C ALA A 55 -9.65 -0.20 5.47
N ALA A 56 -10.13 0.98 5.08
CA ALA A 56 -9.66 1.68 3.90
C ALA A 56 -9.60 3.17 4.21
N LEU A 57 -8.46 3.81 3.91
CA LEU A 57 -8.24 5.25 4.12
C LEU A 57 -8.55 5.73 5.56
N GLY A 58 -8.28 4.89 6.57
CA GLY A 58 -8.54 5.21 7.98
C GLY A 58 -9.99 5.00 8.43
N ALA A 59 -10.91 4.64 7.53
CA ALA A 59 -12.29 4.33 7.86
C ALA A 59 -12.59 2.83 7.76
N ARG A 60 -13.47 2.35 8.66
CA ARG A 60 -13.97 0.98 8.63
C ARG A 60 -15.11 0.87 7.62
N ARG A 61 -14.95 0.04 6.60
CA ARG A 61 -15.95 -0.23 5.56
C ARG A 61 -16.51 -1.64 5.70
N GLN A 62 -17.76 -1.82 5.26
CA GLN A 62 -18.41 -3.13 5.20
C GLN A 62 -19.04 -3.32 3.83
N VAL A 63 -18.75 -4.46 3.19
CA VAL A 63 -19.37 -4.87 1.93
C VAL A 63 -20.27 -6.06 2.22
N TYR A 64 -21.54 -5.94 1.82
CA TYR A 64 -22.52 -7.01 1.99
C TYR A 64 -22.23 -8.18 1.04
N LEU A 65 -22.20 -9.39 1.60
CA LEU A 65 -21.96 -10.62 0.83
C LEU A 65 -23.25 -11.35 0.48
N GLY A 66 -24.23 -11.37 1.37
CA GLY A 66 -25.46 -12.13 1.17
C GLY A 66 -26.07 -12.70 2.45
N PRO A 67 -27.23 -13.35 2.34
CA PRO A 67 -27.78 -14.17 3.40
C PRO A 67 -26.98 -15.46 3.58
N ASP A 68 -26.94 -15.98 4.81
CA ASP A 68 -26.26 -17.24 5.13
C ASP A 68 -26.82 -18.41 4.30
N SER A 69 -25.91 -19.14 3.65
CA SER A 69 -26.20 -20.35 2.87
C SER A 69 -24.97 -21.26 2.84
N PRO A 70 -25.12 -22.58 2.61
CA PRO A 70 -23.98 -23.49 2.48
C PRO A 70 -22.96 -23.05 1.43
N ASP A 71 -23.43 -22.58 0.27
CA ASP A 71 -22.57 -22.11 -0.83
C ASP A 71 -21.78 -20.87 -0.42
N LEU A 72 -22.43 -19.91 0.24
CA LEU A 72 -21.76 -18.71 0.73
C LEU A 72 -20.70 -19.06 1.79
N ARG A 73 -20.96 -20.03 2.68
CA ARG A 73 -19.97 -20.48 3.66
C ARG A 73 -18.75 -21.13 3.00
N ALA A 74 -18.94 -21.90 1.93
CA ALA A 74 -17.83 -22.47 1.17
C ALA A 74 -16.97 -21.38 0.49
N GLN A 75 -17.60 -20.37 -0.11
CA GLN A 75 -16.90 -19.23 -0.70
C GLN A 75 -16.14 -18.41 0.35
N MET A 76 -16.76 -18.18 1.51
CA MET A 76 -16.14 -17.50 2.64
C MET A 76 -14.91 -18.24 3.18
N ALA A 77 -14.97 -19.56 3.30
CA ALA A 77 -13.83 -20.37 3.74
C ALA A 77 -12.65 -20.30 2.75
N ALA A 78 -12.94 -20.34 1.44
CA ALA A 78 -11.92 -20.15 0.42
C ALA A 78 -11.29 -18.75 0.47
N LEU A 79 -12.14 -17.72 0.66
CA LEU A 79 -11.69 -16.33 0.78
C LEU A 79 -10.82 -16.11 2.03
N GLU A 80 -11.17 -16.72 3.17
CA GLU A 80 -10.35 -16.66 4.39
C GLU A 80 -8.99 -17.32 4.20
N ALA A 81 -8.92 -18.44 3.50
CA ALA A 81 -7.65 -19.09 3.18
C ALA A 81 -6.77 -18.17 2.33
N THR A 82 -7.31 -17.60 1.24
CA THR A 82 -6.58 -16.61 0.42
C THR A 82 -6.10 -15.41 1.24
N TRP A 83 -6.93 -14.90 2.16
CA TRP A 83 -6.52 -13.80 3.02
C TRP A 83 -5.49 -14.19 4.08
N ALA A 84 -5.42 -15.46 4.49
CA ALA A 84 -4.37 -15.94 5.38
C ALA A 84 -3.02 -15.90 4.67
N ASP A 85 -2.95 -16.44 3.46
CA ASP A 85 -1.74 -16.43 2.62
C ASP A 85 -1.26 -14.99 2.37
N LEU A 86 -2.17 -14.09 1.97
CA LEU A 86 -1.83 -12.67 1.74
C LEU A 86 -1.33 -11.95 2.99
N ARG A 87 -1.79 -12.34 4.19
CA ARG A 87 -1.31 -11.77 5.46
C ARG A 87 0.08 -12.28 5.79
N GLU A 88 0.31 -13.58 5.64
CA GLU A 88 1.63 -14.18 5.85
C GLU A 88 2.68 -13.53 4.96
N ASP A 89 2.36 -13.34 3.67
CA ASP A 89 3.24 -12.64 2.73
C ASP A 89 3.48 -11.19 3.12
N ALA A 90 2.46 -10.49 3.62
CA ALA A 90 2.60 -9.12 4.10
C ALA A 90 3.47 -9.02 5.36
N GLU A 91 3.36 -9.98 6.29
CA GLU A 91 4.19 -10.08 7.49
C GLU A 91 5.66 -10.38 7.15
N ALA A 92 5.90 -11.27 6.19
CA ALA A 92 7.24 -11.56 5.67
C ALA A 92 7.90 -10.30 5.08
N ARG A 93 7.18 -9.55 4.23
CA ARG A 93 7.66 -8.26 3.71
C ARG A 93 7.88 -7.23 4.83
N GLY A 94 7.00 -7.18 5.82
CA GLY A 94 7.13 -6.28 6.98
C GLY A 94 8.40 -6.55 7.79
N THR A 95 8.82 -7.81 7.86
CA THR A 95 10.08 -8.22 8.49
C THR A 95 11.28 -7.69 7.70
N LEU A 96 11.29 -7.83 6.37
CA LEU A 96 12.34 -7.28 5.51
C LEU A 96 12.43 -5.75 5.62
N VAL A 97 11.29 -5.06 5.61
CA VAL A 97 11.24 -3.61 5.83
C VAL A 97 11.86 -3.25 7.18
N SER A 98 11.51 -3.95 8.25
CA SER A 98 12.06 -3.69 9.59
C SER A 98 13.59 -3.85 9.63
N MET A 99 14.13 -4.88 8.97
CA MET A 99 15.57 -5.09 8.86
C MET A 99 16.26 -3.97 8.07
N LEU A 100 15.66 -3.52 6.98
CA LEU A 100 16.19 -2.42 6.16
C LEU A 100 16.17 -1.08 6.90
N LEU A 101 15.12 -0.80 7.67
CA LEU A 101 15.07 0.38 8.55
C LEU A 101 16.14 0.32 9.63
N ALA A 102 16.37 -0.85 10.23
CA ALA A 102 17.46 -1.06 11.18
C ALA A 102 18.85 -0.88 10.54
N ALA A 103 18.98 -1.19 9.25
CA ALA A 103 20.18 -0.91 8.44
C ALA A 103 20.32 0.57 8.03
N GLY A 104 19.40 1.44 8.45
CA GLY A 104 19.49 2.89 8.25
C GLY A 104 18.87 3.40 6.96
N LEU A 105 18.12 2.57 6.21
CA LEU A 105 17.41 3.06 5.04
C LEU A 105 16.34 4.09 5.45
N PRO A 106 16.16 5.17 4.68
CA PRO A 106 15.15 6.16 4.99
C PRO A 106 13.74 5.61 4.76
N ALA A 107 12.79 6.04 5.60
CA ALA A 107 11.36 5.86 5.39
C ALA A 107 10.68 7.22 5.23
N PRO A 108 9.62 7.32 4.41
CA PRO A 108 8.71 8.46 4.48
C PRO A 108 8.09 8.58 5.88
N ASP A 109 7.76 9.80 6.29
CA ASP A 109 7.07 10.01 7.55
C ASP A 109 5.61 9.48 7.48
N GLY A 110 4.95 9.41 8.64
CA GLY A 110 3.58 8.88 8.71
C GLY A 110 2.55 9.70 7.91
N ALA A 111 2.79 10.98 7.64
CA ALA A 111 1.89 11.79 6.85
C ALA A 111 2.06 11.51 5.36
N ALA A 112 3.31 11.48 4.88
CA ALA A 112 3.64 11.11 3.51
C ALA A 112 3.21 9.68 3.18
N LEU A 113 3.42 8.72 4.11
CA LEU A 113 2.96 7.34 3.94
C LEU A 113 1.44 7.26 3.72
N ARG A 114 0.63 7.97 4.51
CA ARG A 114 -0.83 8.00 4.32
C ARG A 114 -1.23 8.56 2.97
N VAL A 115 -0.55 9.61 2.51
CA VAL A 115 -0.80 10.19 1.17
C VAL A 115 -0.46 9.19 0.08
N LEU A 116 0.71 8.56 0.13
CA LEU A 116 1.12 7.53 -0.83
C LEU A 116 0.15 6.34 -0.85
N GLU A 117 -0.34 5.92 0.32
CA GLU A 117 -1.36 4.88 0.44
C GLU A 117 -2.67 5.29 -0.25
N VAL A 118 -3.16 6.51 -0.01
CA VAL A 118 -4.38 7.02 -0.67
C VAL A 118 -4.21 7.03 -2.19
N LEU A 119 -3.09 7.57 -2.68
CA LEU A 119 -2.78 7.65 -4.10
C LEU A 119 -2.74 6.25 -4.74
N ALA A 120 -2.15 5.27 -4.05
CA ALA A 120 -2.11 3.88 -4.51
C ALA A 120 -3.49 3.21 -4.52
N GLN A 121 -4.27 3.36 -3.44
CA GLN A 121 -5.62 2.79 -3.33
C GLN A 121 -6.56 3.38 -4.38
N ARG A 122 -6.48 4.70 -4.63
CA ARG A 122 -7.24 5.41 -5.67
C ARG A 122 -6.72 5.19 -7.09
N GLY A 123 -5.65 4.41 -7.25
CA GLY A 123 -5.16 4.01 -8.56
C GLY A 123 -4.40 5.10 -9.31
N VAL A 124 -3.91 6.14 -8.65
CA VAL A 124 -3.13 7.22 -9.29
C VAL A 124 -1.91 6.66 -10.01
N PHE A 125 -1.17 5.74 -9.38
CA PHE A 125 -0.02 5.10 -10.02
C PHE A 125 -0.43 4.17 -11.17
N ARG A 126 -1.58 3.48 -11.05
CA ARG A 126 -2.14 2.67 -12.15
C ARG A 126 -2.60 3.53 -13.33
N ALA A 127 -3.01 4.77 -13.05
CA ALA A 127 -3.40 5.76 -14.04
C ALA A 127 -2.23 6.44 -14.75
N GLY A 128 -0.98 6.12 -14.38
CA GLY A 128 0.22 6.72 -14.98
C GLY A 128 0.81 7.88 -14.16
N GLY A 129 0.30 8.14 -12.96
CA GLY A 129 0.97 9.01 -12.00
C GLY A 129 2.31 8.39 -11.56
N VAL A 130 3.34 9.23 -11.43
CA VAL A 130 4.69 8.83 -11.06
C VAL A 130 5.15 9.67 -9.87
N LEU A 131 5.64 9.02 -8.82
CA LEU A 131 6.24 9.70 -7.68
C LEU A 131 7.53 10.40 -8.12
N VAL A 132 7.63 11.69 -7.82
CA VAL A 132 8.83 12.52 -8.07
C VAL A 132 9.23 13.26 -6.79
N GLY A 133 10.22 14.14 -6.87
CA GLY A 133 10.69 14.91 -5.73
C GLY A 133 11.47 14.10 -4.70
N SER A 134 11.53 14.60 -3.48
CA SER A 134 12.42 14.09 -2.42
C SER A 134 12.12 12.64 -2.01
N HIS A 135 10.84 12.25 -2.03
CA HIS A 135 10.42 10.89 -1.70
C HIS A 135 10.89 9.87 -2.75
N ALA A 136 10.79 10.22 -4.04
CA ALA A 136 11.35 9.41 -5.13
C ALA A 136 12.88 9.36 -5.03
N PHE A 137 13.53 10.50 -4.78
CA PHE A 137 14.98 10.58 -4.62
C PHE A 137 15.49 9.69 -3.47
N ALA A 138 14.82 9.70 -2.33
CA ALA A 138 15.14 8.83 -1.20
C ALA A 138 15.04 7.34 -1.58
N ALA A 139 13.99 6.95 -2.33
CA ALA A 139 13.78 5.58 -2.78
C ALA A 139 14.85 5.09 -3.79
N TYR A 140 15.49 5.99 -4.53
CA TYR A 140 16.59 5.63 -5.45
C TYR A 140 17.88 5.21 -4.74
N GLY A 141 18.13 5.64 -3.51
CA GLY A 141 19.37 5.29 -2.81
C GLY A 141 19.60 3.77 -2.74
N PRO A 142 18.65 3.01 -2.16
CA PRO A 142 18.72 1.55 -2.11
C PRO A 142 18.86 0.88 -3.48
N MET A 143 18.17 1.39 -4.52
CA MET A 143 18.29 0.91 -5.90
C MET A 143 19.71 1.05 -6.45
N LEU A 144 20.40 2.12 -6.06
CA LEU A 144 21.77 2.42 -6.46
C LEU A 144 22.82 1.81 -5.53
N GLY A 145 22.39 1.12 -4.46
CA GLY A 145 23.27 0.56 -3.44
C GLY A 145 23.96 1.61 -2.57
N VAL A 146 23.28 2.73 -2.33
CA VAL A 146 23.79 3.84 -1.53
C VAL A 146 22.77 4.32 -0.50
N GLN A 147 23.27 4.91 0.57
CA GLN A 147 22.51 5.68 1.54
C GLN A 147 22.91 7.14 1.39
N TRP A 148 21.94 8.03 1.22
CA TRP A 148 22.21 9.47 1.12
C TRP A 148 22.71 10.01 2.47
N SER A 149 23.79 10.79 2.46
CA SER A 149 24.38 11.34 3.69
C SER A 149 23.58 12.53 4.25
N ALA A 150 22.84 13.22 3.38
CA ALA A 150 21.94 14.29 3.78
C ALA A 150 20.50 13.77 3.81
N ALA A 151 19.79 14.09 4.89
CA ALA A 151 18.36 13.88 4.99
C ALA A 151 17.65 14.97 4.16
N TRP A 152 17.43 14.69 2.87
CA TRP A 152 16.55 15.51 2.02
C TRP A 152 15.09 15.24 2.40
N GLN A 153 14.67 15.77 3.55
CA GLN A 153 13.31 15.61 4.05
C GLN A 153 12.46 16.80 3.60
N THR A 154 11.46 16.52 2.77
CA THR A 154 10.35 17.45 2.48
C THR A 154 9.07 16.84 3.00
N ALA A 155 8.14 17.68 3.47
CA ALA A 155 6.81 17.21 3.87
C ALA A 155 5.92 16.92 2.66
N ASP A 156 6.29 17.43 1.48
CA ASP A 156 5.48 17.38 0.27
C ASP A 156 5.66 16.04 -0.46
N VAL A 157 4.55 15.56 -1.04
CA VAL A 157 4.50 14.39 -1.94
C VAL A 157 4.22 14.90 -3.35
N ASP A 158 5.23 14.83 -4.23
CA ASP A 158 5.14 15.32 -5.59
C ASP A 158 4.78 14.19 -6.56
N ILE A 159 3.74 14.39 -7.38
CA ILE A 159 3.32 13.44 -8.42
C ILE A 159 3.41 14.12 -9.79
N ALA A 160 4.13 13.50 -10.71
CA ALA A 160 4.09 13.84 -12.13
C ALA A 160 3.12 12.91 -12.87
N SER A 161 2.51 13.39 -13.95
CA SER A 161 1.74 12.55 -14.87
C SER A 161 2.26 12.75 -16.28
N ALA A 162 2.31 11.68 -17.05
CA ALA A 162 2.48 11.78 -18.49
C ALA A 162 1.24 12.49 -19.12
N PRO A 163 1.38 13.19 -20.25
CA PRO A 163 0.29 13.92 -20.87
C PRO A 163 -0.80 13.03 -21.50
N ASP A 164 -0.53 11.73 -21.64
CA ASP A 164 -1.45 10.72 -22.12
C ASP A 164 -2.35 10.17 -21.00
N ILE A 165 -3.64 10.48 -21.09
CA ILE A 165 -4.67 9.98 -20.17
C ILE A 165 -5.09 8.59 -20.64
N ARG A 166 -4.88 7.56 -19.81
CA ARG A 166 -5.41 6.22 -20.07
C ARG A 166 -6.92 6.19 -19.79
N ILE A 167 -7.74 5.91 -20.81
CA ILE A 167 -9.22 6.02 -20.77
C ILE A 167 -9.89 4.73 -20.25
N ALA A 168 -9.20 3.89 -19.49
CA ALA A 168 -9.74 2.63 -18.98
C ALA A 168 -9.25 2.30 -17.55
N VAL A 169 -9.07 3.33 -16.73
CA VAL A 169 -8.74 3.16 -15.31
C VAL A 169 -9.99 3.44 -14.53
N GLU A 170 -10.47 2.45 -13.78
CA GLU A 170 -11.51 2.63 -12.78
C GLU A 170 -10.91 3.45 -11.63
N ALA A 171 -10.92 4.77 -11.79
CA ALA A 171 -10.55 5.74 -10.75
C ALA A 171 -11.85 6.17 -10.06
N ASP A 172 -12.13 5.58 -8.90
CA ASP A 172 -13.32 5.91 -8.11
C ASP A 172 -13.13 7.19 -7.27
N ALA A 173 -14.26 7.87 -7.06
CA ALA A 173 -14.51 9.29 -6.90
C ALA A 173 -13.79 10.03 -5.75
N ASP A 174 -13.48 11.30 -6.06
CA ASP A 174 -13.03 12.40 -5.19
C ASP A 174 -11.70 12.16 -4.44
N LEU A 175 -10.59 12.24 -5.20
CA LEU A 175 -9.24 12.24 -4.64
C LEU A 175 -9.01 13.36 -3.60
N PRO A 176 -9.46 14.62 -3.82
CA PRO A 176 -9.38 15.66 -2.79
C PRO A 176 -10.03 15.24 -1.46
N ALA A 177 -11.26 14.73 -1.47
CA ALA A 177 -11.92 14.28 -0.25
C ALA A 177 -11.16 13.12 0.43
N ALA A 178 -10.64 12.18 -0.36
CA ALA A 178 -9.86 11.05 0.15
C ALA A 178 -8.54 11.49 0.82
N LEU A 179 -7.88 12.53 0.28
CA LEU A 179 -6.66 13.09 0.86
C LEU A 179 -6.95 13.84 2.16
N VAL A 180 -8.06 14.59 2.22
CA VAL A 180 -8.52 15.26 3.45
C VAL A 180 -8.89 14.25 4.54
N GLU A 181 -9.57 13.14 4.18
CA GLU A 181 -9.90 12.05 5.10
C GLU A 181 -8.63 11.42 5.71
N ALA A 182 -7.61 11.16 4.90
CA ALA A 182 -6.38 10.53 5.34
C ALA A 182 -5.44 11.48 6.09
N ASN A 183 -5.50 12.78 5.82
CA ASN A 183 -4.74 13.80 6.53
C ASN A 183 -5.48 15.15 6.54
N PRO A 184 -6.09 15.53 7.68
CA PRO A 184 -6.86 16.78 7.80
C PRO A 184 -6.05 18.07 7.58
N ARG A 185 -4.72 17.97 7.42
CA ARG A 185 -3.87 19.11 7.07
C ARG A 185 -3.94 19.50 5.59
N PHE A 186 -4.51 18.65 4.71
CA PHE A 186 -4.82 19.07 3.35
C PHE A 186 -5.92 20.14 3.40
N LEU A 187 -5.62 21.31 2.85
CA LEU A 187 -6.59 22.37 2.66
C LEU A 187 -7.42 22.06 1.39
N PRO A 188 -8.74 22.28 1.40
CA PRO A 188 -9.61 22.09 0.24
C PRO A 188 -9.29 23.06 -0.91
#